data_AF-A0A2M8PNF7-F1
#
_entry.id   AF-A0A2M8PNF7-F1
#
_cell.length_a   1.000
_cell.length_b   1.000
_cell.length_c   1.000
_cell.angle_alpha   90.00
_cell.angle_beta   90.00
_cell.angle_gamma   90.00
#
_symmetry.space_group_name_H-M   'P 1'
#
loop_
_entity.id
_entity.type
_entity.pdbx_description
1 polymer ?
#
loop_
_entity_poly.entity_id
_entity_poly.type
_entity_poly.pdbx_seq_one_letter_code
_entity_poly.pdbx_strand_id
1 'polypeptide(L)'
;MSRKLIAILSSIIICTLVFLTVNLSPISAQSGNYIVTSSNLQGWAFSTAPYDAPFFFAENYAATGSGSLEFGPIGSTGSNKFIMYPPFFNQPITNFNGISVQFLSSVSSLTDYFYFNVYIDLSVNGLGTFYGSFYDCRYDFVAPDNLATFTWHTFAINGSSTPDNVQAPNGSACAATYGGNAGNVLFIAINAGDTTTIDSGLTGAFDDVQIQTASGTITYDFELLDTTGIVSVGIPNLGLILINSSNPVPALIAPNAQQAIDSIGNPITLPADADSNGFDTYVITGCEESNNTIWASIWLGGVNYGFVDLNDSRITILTELPTICVN
;
A
#
# COMPACT_ATOMS: atom_id res chain seq x y z
N MET A 1 67.16 21.11 -1.31
CA MET A 1 66.36 22.32 -1.62
C MET A 1 65.29 21.90 -2.64
N SER A 2 64.03 21.64 -2.27
CA SER A 2 62.96 22.54 -1.80
C SER A 2 62.04 23.10 -2.92
N ARG A 3 60.82 22.52 -3.00
CA ARG A 3 59.48 23.12 -3.27
C ARG A 3 59.26 23.74 -4.68
N LYS A 4 58.13 23.57 -5.39
CA LYS A 4 56.67 23.58 -5.07
C LYS A 4 55.95 22.80 -6.21
N LEU A 5 55.00 21.87 -6.04
CA LEU A 5 53.67 21.90 -5.40
C LEU A 5 52.67 22.90 -6.04
N ILE A 6 51.86 22.44 -7.00
CA ILE A 6 50.42 22.74 -7.10
C ILE A 6 49.73 21.50 -7.70
N ALA A 7 49.07 20.74 -6.83
CA ALA A 7 48.07 19.75 -7.20
C ALA A 7 46.70 20.45 -7.21
N ILE A 8 45.93 20.29 -8.29
CA ILE A 8 44.49 20.49 -8.26
C ILE A 8 43.89 19.10 -8.42
N LEU A 9 43.65 18.43 -7.29
CA LEU A 9 42.70 17.32 -7.23
C LEU A 9 41.31 17.96 -7.26
N SER A 10 40.62 17.84 -8.39
CA SER A 10 39.17 18.00 -8.43
C SER A 10 38.56 16.72 -7.89
N SER A 11 37.88 16.83 -6.75
CA SER A 11 37.24 15.74 -6.02
C SER A 11 36.25 14.95 -6.88
N ILE A 12 36.66 13.77 -7.36
CA ILE A 12 35.72 12.68 -7.60
C ILE A 12 35.52 12.03 -6.24
N ILE A 13 34.42 12.39 -5.56
CA ILE A 13 33.88 11.55 -4.50
C ILE A 13 33.45 10.27 -5.21
N ILE A 14 34.32 9.27 -5.19
CA ILE A 14 33.94 7.89 -5.42
C ILE A 14 33.04 7.56 -4.23
N CYS A 15 31.73 7.80 -4.40
CA CYS A 15 30.72 7.17 -3.57
C CYS A 15 30.90 5.68 -3.80
N THR A 16 31.68 5.07 -2.93
CA THR A 16 31.89 3.63 -2.95
C THR A 16 30.54 3.11 -2.51
N LEU A 17 29.70 2.71 -3.47
CA LEU A 17 28.58 1.83 -3.17
C LEU A 17 29.22 0.61 -2.54
N VAL A 18 29.18 0.55 -1.21
CA VAL A 18 29.26 -0.71 -0.50
C VAL A 18 28.04 -1.47 -1.01
N PHE A 19 28.23 -2.28 -2.05
CA PHE A 19 27.36 -3.41 -2.31
C PHE A 19 27.53 -4.29 -1.09
N LEU A 20 26.74 -4.00 -0.06
CA LEU A 20 26.40 -5.00 0.91
C LEU A 20 25.76 -6.08 0.05
N THR A 21 26.46 -7.19 -0.14
CA THR A 21 25.84 -8.42 -0.61
C THR A 21 24.87 -8.83 0.48
N VAL A 22 23.70 -8.16 0.51
CA VAL A 22 22.52 -8.77 1.06
C VAL A 22 22.37 -10.04 0.25
N ASN A 23 22.72 -11.16 0.89
CA ASN A 23 22.22 -12.46 0.49
C ASN A 23 20.69 -12.35 0.61
N LEU A 24 20.07 -11.79 -0.41
CA LEU A 24 18.64 -11.81 -0.63
C LEU A 24 18.35 -13.28 -0.87
N SER A 25 18.11 -13.99 0.23
CA SER A 25 17.57 -15.34 0.15
C SER A 25 16.27 -15.20 -0.63
N PRO A 26 16.06 -15.93 -1.74
CA PRO A 26 14.79 -15.89 -2.43
C PRO A 26 13.71 -16.20 -1.40
N ILE A 27 12.80 -15.26 -1.19
CA ILE A 27 11.66 -15.50 -0.32
C ILE A 27 10.91 -16.66 -0.95
N SER A 28 10.79 -17.80 -0.25
CA SER A 28 9.77 -18.76 -0.62
C SER A 28 8.44 -18.07 -0.35
N ALA A 29 7.76 -17.66 -1.42
CA ALA A 29 6.40 -17.17 -1.37
C ALA A 29 5.52 -18.17 -0.61
N GLN A 30 5.26 -17.93 0.69
CA GLN A 30 4.33 -18.75 1.45
C GLN A 30 2.92 -18.40 0.96
N SER A 31 2.10 -19.42 0.66
CA SER A 31 0.71 -19.21 0.28
C SER A 31 -0.02 -18.37 1.34
N GLY A 32 -0.87 -17.45 0.93
CA GLY A 32 -1.61 -16.60 1.85
C GLY A 32 -2.55 -15.64 1.13
N ASN A 33 -3.48 -15.08 1.89
CA ASN A 33 -4.38 -14.03 1.42
C ASN A 33 -4.01 -12.73 2.12
N TYR A 34 -3.85 -11.66 1.36
CA TYR A 34 -3.42 -10.35 1.85
C TYR A 34 -4.40 -9.29 1.40
N ILE A 35 -4.85 -8.48 2.34
CA ILE A 35 -5.61 -7.28 2.03
C ILE A 35 -4.62 -6.14 1.76
N VAL A 36 -4.78 -5.50 0.62
CA VAL A 36 -3.98 -4.37 0.17
C VAL A 36 -4.83 -3.12 0.26
N THR A 37 -4.34 -2.09 0.96
CA THR A 37 -5.06 -0.83 1.16
C THR A 37 -4.13 0.34 0.93
N SER A 38 -4.68 1.56 0.83
CA SER A 38 -3.88 2.78 0.72
C SER A 38 -2.91 3.02 1.91
N SER A 39 -3.19 2.46 3.10
CA SER A 39 -2.30 2.55 4.27
C SER A 39 -1.34 1.36 4.39
N ASN A 40 -1.61 0.25 3.71
CA ASN A 40 -0.76 -0.93 3.69
C ASN A 40 -0.76 -1.56 2.30
N LEU A 41 0.21 -1.14 1.48
CA LEU A 41 0.35 -1.60 0.11
C LEU A 41 0.86 -3.05 -0.01
N GLN A 42 1.18 -3.75 1.09
CA GLN A 42 1.70 -5.13 1.05
C GLN A 42 2.90 -5.32 0.12
N GLY A 43 3.69 -4.26 -0.12
CA GLY A 43 4.83 -4.26 -1.04
C GLY A 43 4.52 -3.94 -2.51
N TRP A 44 3.25 -3.74 -2.87
CA TRP A 44 2.87 -3.26 -4.20
C TRP A 44 3.50 -1.91 -4.52
N ALA A 45 3.93 -1.74 -5.77
CA ALA A 45 4.41 -0.48 -6.30
C ALA A 45 3.55 -0.01 -7.47
N PHE A 46 3.42 1.30 -7.61
CA PHE A 46 2.64 1.96 -8.65
C PHE A 46 3.52 2.99 -9.34
N SER A 47 3.36 3.14 -10.65
CA SER A 47 4.01 4.23 -11.40
C SER A 47 3.34 5.57 -11.03
N THR A 48 4.13 6.62 -10.74
CA THR A 48 3.59 7.91 -10.25
C THR A 48 4.05 9.17 -10.99
N ALA A 49 4.90 9.08 -12.02
CA ALA A 49 5.22 10.21 -12.91
C ALA A 49 5.98 9.77 -14.19
N PRO A 50 5.93 10.56 -15.29
CA PRO A 50 5.18 11.80 -15.50
C PRO A 50 3.89 11.63 -16.33
N TYR A 51 3.49 10.39 -16.59
CA TYR A 51 2.41 10.05 -17.52
C TYR A 51 1.53 8.94 -16.95
N ASP A 52 1.06 9.12 -15.72
CA ASP A 52 0.32 8.06 -15.03
C ASP A 52 -1.15 8.41 -14.88
N ALA A 53 -1.99 7.41 -15.10
CA ALA A 53 -3.41 7.49 -14.79
C ALA A 53 -3.60 7.64 -13.26
N PRO A 54 -4.53 8.49 -12.79
CA PRO A 54 -4.85 8.52 -11.37
C PRO A 54 -5.39 7.16 -10.93
N PHE A 55 -5.11 6.78 -9.69
CA PHE A 55 -5.61 5.55 -9.09
C PHE A 55 -5.97 5.77 -7.63
N PHE A 56 -6.89 4.97 -7.12
CA PHE A 56 -7.35 5.01 -5.74
C PHE A 56 -7.99 3.68 -5.37
N PHE A 57 -7.94 3.35 -4.08
CA PHE A 57 -8.70 2.24 -3.51
C PHE A 57 -10.13 2.73 -3.28
N ALA A 58 -11.14 1.95 -3.66
CA ALA A 58 -12.54 2.36 -3.54
C ALA A 58 -13.49 1.16 -3.42
N GLU A 59 -14.72 1.44 -2.97
CA GLU A 59 -15.80 0.45 -2.76
C GLU A 59 -16.82 0.42 -3.91
N ASN A 60 -16.56 1.10 -5.05
CA ASN A 60 -17.57 1.15 -6.12
C ASN A 60 -17.70 -0.20 -6.85
N TYR A 61 -16.61 -0.95 -6.91
CA TYR A 61 -16.53 -2.27 -7.53
C TYR A 61 -15.72 -3.20 -6.62
N ALA A 62 -16.14 -4.46 -6.54
CA ALA A 62 -15.44 -5.52 -5.82
C ALA A 62 -15.61 -6.85 -6.56
N ALA A 63 -14.52 -7.58 -6.81
CA ALA A 63 -14.58 -8.93 -7.35
C ALA A 63 -14.70 -9.94 -6.20
N THR A 64 -13.91 -9.73 -5.16
CA THR A 64 -14.05 -10.30 -3.82
C THR A 64 -14.11 -9.16 -2.80
N GLY A 65 -14.55 -9.45 -1.57
CA GLY A 65 -14.55 -8.46 -0.50
C GLY A 65 -15.49 -7.27 -0.75
N SER A 66 -15.01 -6.06 -0.47
CA SER A 66 -15.80 -4.82 -0.47
C SER A 66 -15.31 -3.75 -1.44
N GLY A 67 -14.12 -3.90 -2.02
CA GLY A 67 -13.50 -2.87 -2.82
C GLY A 67 -12.60 -3.40 -3.93
N SER A 68 -11.91 -2.46 -4.57
CA SER A 68 -10.91 -2.75 -5.59
C SER A 68 -9.93 -1.59 -5.73
N LEU A 69 -8.90 -1.79 -6.55
CA LEU A 69 -8.03 -0.73 -7.00
C LEU A 69 -8.56 -0.15 -8.30
N GLU A 70 -9.18 1.04 -8.22
CA GLU A 70 -9.70 1.76 -9.38
C GLU A 70 -8.63 2.66 -10.00
N PHE A 71 -8.71 2.82 -11.33
CA PHE A 71 -7.83 3.71 -12.08
C PHE A 71 -8.59 4.53 -13.13
N GLY A 72 -7.94 5.62 -13.55
CA GLY A 72 -8.43 6.53 -14.55
C GLY A 72 -9.33 7.65 -14.00
N PRO A 73 -9.86 8.52 -14.87
CA PRO A 73 -9.73 8.46 -16.32
C PRO A 73 -8.29 8.68 -16.79
N ILE A 74 -7.83 7.86 -17.74
CA ILE A 74 -6.54 8.07 -18.39
C ILE A 74 -6.62 9.37 -19.22
N GLY A 75 -5.64 10.25 -19.05
CA GLY A 75 -5.62 11.54 -19.76
C GLY A 75 -5.27 11.39 -21.24
N SER A 76 -5.54 12.41 -22.05
CA SER A 76 -5.39 12.37 -23.52
C SER A 76 -3.96 12.41 -24.07
N THR A 77 -2.93 12.47 -23.20
CA THR A 77 -1.54 12.41 -23.66
C THR A 77 -1.20 10.96 -23.92
N GLY A 78 -0.69 10.64 -25.10
CA GLY A 78 -0.46 9.25 -25.47
C GLY A 78 0.55 8.50 -24.61
N SER A 79 1.33 9.15 -23.76
CA SER A 79 2.17 8.44 -22.80
C SER A 79 1.44 8.01 -21.52
N ASN A 80 0.17 8.42 -21.34
CA ASN A 80 -0.56 8.20 -20.11
C ASN A 80 -1.04 6.76 -19.97
N LYS A 81 -0.61 6.07 -18.91
CA LYS A 81 -1.14 4.73 -18.58
C LYS A 81 -1.10 4.45 -17.08
N PHE A 82 -1.83 3.43 -16.66
CA PHE A 82 -1.72 2.88 -15.33
C PHE A 82 -0.73 1.71 -15.34
N ILE A 83 0.18 1.66 -14.36
CA ILE A 83 1.08 0.52 -14.18
C ILE A 83 1.21 0.22 -12.69
N MET A 84 1.02 -1.05 -12.35
CA MET A 84 1.31 -1.58 -11.02
C MET A 84 2.24 -2.79 -11.09
N TYR A 85 2.99 -2.98 -10.02
CA TYR A 85 3.99 -4.04 -9.88
C TYR A 85 3.71 -4.82 -8.58
N PRO A 86 3.61 -6.15 -8.66
CA PRO A 86 3.42 -6.96 -7.47
C PRO A 86 4.60 -6.87 -6.48
N PRO A 87 4.44 -7.32 -5.22
CA PRO A 87 5.41 -7.15 -4.12
C PRO A 87 6.83 -7.71 -4.31
N PHE A 88 7.09 -8.35 -5.44
CA PHE A 88 8.39 -8.91 -5.79
C PHE A 88 9.17 -8.06 -6.81
N PHE A 89 8.73 -6.82 -7.09
CA PHE A 89 9.37 -6.02 -8.14
C PHE A 89 10.88 -5.71 -7.92
N ASN A 90 11.36 -5.84 -6.68
CA ASN A 90 12.77 -5.68 -6.30
C ASN A 90 13.47 -7.01 -5.93
N GLN A 91 12.83 -8.16 -6.14
CA GLN A 91 13.35 -9.47 -5.73
C GLN A 91 13.03 -10.53 -6.80
N PRO A 92 14.03 -11.17 -7.43
CA PRO A 92 13.77 -12.20 -8.43
C PRO A 92 12.89 -13.33 -7.89
N ILE A 93 11.83 -13.68 -8.63
CA ILE A 93 10.95 -14.78 -8.30
C ILE A 93 11.53 -16.06 -8.91
N THR A 94 12.14 -16.90 -8.08
CA THR A 94 12.81 -18.15 -8.50
C THR A 94 11.84 -19.29 -8.80
N ASN A 95 10.59 -19.19 -8.32
CA ASN A 95 9.57 -20.24 -8.41
C ASN A 95 8.24 -19.73 -8.99
N PHE A 96 8.27 -18.73 -9.88
CA PHE A 96 7.06 -18.17 -10.48
C PHE A 96 6.40 -19.16 -11.45
N ASN A 97 5.14 -19.51 -11.22
CA ASN A 97 4.37 -20.43 -12.05
C ASN A 97 3.29 -19.73 -12.88
N GLY A 98 2.79 -18.59 -12.41
CA GLY A 98 1.74 -17.84 -13.10
C GLY A 98 1.21 -16.66 -12.30
N ILE A 99 0.41 -15.83 -12.97
CA ILE A 99 -0.31 -14.71 -12.37
C ILE A 99 -1.73 -14.67 -12.95
N SER A 100 -2.71 -14.32 -12.12
CA SER A 100 -4.04 -13.93 -12.56
C SER A 100 -4.49 -12.65 -11.87
N VAL A 101 -5.37 -11.90 -12.51
CA VAL A 101 -6.01 -10.71 -11.95
C VAL A 101 -7.47 -10.68 -12.37
N GLN A 102 -8.36 -10.25 -11.48
CA GLN A 102 -9.69 -9.80 -11.88
C GLN A 102 -9.57 -8.36 -12.33
N PHE A 103 -10.12 -8.07 -13.51
CA PHE A 103 -10.14 -6.71 -14.02
C PHE A 103 -11.50 -6.35 -14.55
N LEU A 104 -11.78 -5.05 -14.51
CA LEU A 104 -13.00 -4.44 -14.99
C LEU A 104 -12.61 -3.22 -15.84
N SER A 105 -13.34 -2.98 -16.93
CA SER A 105 -13.05 -1.92 -17.90
C SER A 105 -14.31 -1.16 -18.30
N SER A 106 -14.18 0.15 -18.53
CA SER A 106 -15.25 0.97 -19.08
C SER A 106 -15.45 0.85 -20.60
N VAL A 107 -14.52 0.17 -21.30
CA VAL A 107 -14.58 -0.06 -22.75
C VAL A 107 -14.60 -1.56 -23.08
N SER A 108 -15.28 -1.92 -24.18
CA SER A 108 -15.47 -3.32 -24.59
C SER A 108 -14.39 -3.82 -25.55
N SER A 109 -13.79 -2.91 -26.33
CA SER A 109 -12.59 -3.18 -27.11
C SER A 109 -11.40 -2.98 -26.18
N LEU A 110 -10.72 -4.04 -25.83
CA LEU A 110 -9.54 -4.08 -24.95
C LEU A 110 -8.25 -4.30 -25.70
N THR A 111 -8.29 -4.33 -27.04
CA THR A 111 -7.10 -4.45 -27.89
C THR A 111 -6.03 -3.49 -27.38
N ASP A 112 -4.98 -4.06 -26.78
CA ASP A 112 -3.81 -3.40 -26.19
C ASP A 112 -4.03 -2.55 -24.92
N TYR A 113 -5.23 -2.53 -24.34
CA TYR A 113 -5.49 -1.76 -23.12
C TYR A 113 -5.12 -2.47 -21.83
N PHE A 114 -5.22 -3.79 -21.75
CA PHE A 114 -4.88 -4.52 -20.52
C PHE A 114 -3.85 -5.57 -20.86
N TYR A 115 -2.68 -5.51 -20.23
CA TYR A 115 -1.60 -6.42 -20.55
C TYR A 115 -0.63 -6.64 -19.39
N PHE A 116 0.01 -7.80 -19.42
CA PHE A 116 1.14 -8.12 -18.59
C PHE A 116 2.44 -7.99 -19.38
N ASN A 117 3.47 -7.41 -18.76
CA ASN A 117 4.85 -7.60 -19.20
C ASN A 117 5.59 -8.45 -18.16
N VAL A 118 6.16 -9.58 -18.59
CA VAL A 118 7.00 -10.43 -17.75
C VAL A 118 8.47 -10.21 -18.14
N TYR A 119 9.26 -9.69 -17.20
CA TYR A 119 10.68 -9.39 -17.42
C TYR A 119 11.54 -10.52 -16.85
N ILE A 120 12.42 -11.08 -17.69
CA ILE A 120 13.30 -12.20 -17.33
C ILE A 120 14.76 -11.75 -17.36
N ASP A 121 15.50 -12.23 -16.37
CA ASP A 121 16.97 -12.19 -16.31
C ASP A 121 17.50 -13.61 -16.49
N LEU A 122 18.28 -13.81 -17.55
CA LEU A 122 18.82 -15.11 -17.89
C LEU A 122 20.12 -15.34 -17.14
N SER A 123 20.29 -16.56 -16.63
CA SER A 123 21.51 -16.96 -15.92
C SER A 123 22.80 -16.82 -16.75
N VAL A 124 22.71 -16.74 -18.08
CA VAL A 124 23.86 -16.66 -19.00
C VAL A 124 24.65 -15.34 -18.91
N ASN A 125 24.03 -14.23 -18.49
CA ASN A 125 24.68 -12.92 -18.39
C ASN A 125 25.13 -12.58 -16.96
N GLY A 126 24.77 -13.42 -15.98
CA GLY A 126 24.93 -13.16 -14.56
C GLY A 126 23.81 -12.27 -14.04
N LEU A 127 23.03 -12.78 -13.07
CA LEU A 127 21.86 -12.08 -12.54
C LEU A 127 22.20 -10.64 -12.12
N GLY A 128 21.41 -9.67 -12.59
CA GLY A 128 21.61 -8.25 -12.35
C GLY A 128 22.67 -7.56 -13.21
N THR A 129 23.22 -8.24 -14.22
CA THR A 129 24.22 -7.67 -15.13
C THR A 129 23.57 -7.20 -16.43
N PHE A 130 23.55 -5.89 -16.64
CA PHE A 130 22.76 -5.25 -17.70
C PHE A 130 23.65 -4.55 -18.72
N TYR A 131 23.66 -5.04 -19.96
CA TYR A 131 24.37 -4.41 -21.07
C TYR A 131 23.38 -3.68 -21.99
N GLY A 132 22.95 -2.48 -21.60
CA GLY A 132 22.06 -1.65 -22.42
C GLY A 132 20.55 -1.86 -22.19
N SER A 133 20.15 -2.88 -21.42
CA SER A 133 18.78 -3.11 -20.94
C SER A 133 18.79 -3.77 -19.57
N PHE A 134 17.82 -3.43 -18.71
CA PHE A 134 17.64 -4.01 -17.36
C PHE A 134 17.04 -5.42 -17.35
N TYR A 135 16.85 -6.03 -18.52
CA TYR A 135 16.29 -7.38 -18.69
C TYR A 135 16.86 -8.02 -19.94
N ASP A 136 16.83 -9.35 -19.99
CA ASP A 136 17.22 -10.14 -21.16
C ASP A 136 16.05 -10.42 -22.09
N CYS A 137 14.91 -10.81 -21.51
CA CYS A 137 13.69 -11.13 -22.25
C CYS A 137 12.50 -10.40 -21.64
N ARG A 138 11.63 -9.84 -22.48
CA ARG A 138 10.31 -9.35 -22.08
C ARG A 138 9.25 -10.10 -22.86
N TYR A 139 8.28 -10.66 -22.15
CA TYR A 139 7.12 -11.33 -22.72
C TYR A 139 5.89 -10.47 -22.50
N ASP A 140 5.20 -10.15 -23.58
CA ASP A 140 3.99 -9.33 -23.56
C ASP A 140 2.77 -10.24 -23.72
N PHE A 141 1.76 -10.05 -22.87
CA PHE A 141 0.50 -10.79 -22.91
C PHE A 141 -0.65 -9.80 -22.84
N VAL A 142 -1.56 -9.85 -23.81
CA VAL A 142 -2.74 -8.97 -23.90
C VAL A 142 -3.96 -9.72 -23.39
N ALA A 143 -4.81 -9.04 -22.62
CA ALA A 143 -6.06 -9.61 -22.13
C ALA A 143 -7.01 -9.93 -23.31
N PRO A 144 -7.93 -10.90 -23.15
CA PRO A 144 -8.94 -11.19 -24.17
C PRO A 144 -9.76 -9.95 -24.55
N ASP A 145 -10.04 -9.80 -25.84
CA ASP A 145 -10.79 -8.66 -26.38
C ASP A 145 -12.31 -8.93 -26.45
N ASN A 146 -13.10 -7.89 -26.73
CA ASN A 146 -14.57 -7.94 -26.88
C ASN A 146 -15.30 -8.41 -25.62
N LEU A 147 -14.88 -7.89 -24.48
CA LEU A 147 -15.47 -8.19 -23.19
C LEU A 147 -16.60 -7.21 -22.83
N ALA A 148 -17.51 -7.64 -21.97
CA ALA A 148 -18.57 -6.78 -21.46
C ALA A 148 -17.97 -5.68 -20.57
N THR A 149 -18.41 -4.43 -20.77
CA THR A 149 -18.00 -3.30 -19.93
C THR A 149 -18.53 -3.44 -18.51
N PHE A 150 -17.82 -2.87 -17.53
CA PHE A 150 -18.18 -2.86 -16.11
C PHE A 150 -18.57 -4.23 -15.56
N THR A 151 -17.94 -5.28 -16.08
CA THR A 151 -18.09 -6.66 -15.66
C THR A 151 -16.71 -7.20 -15.31
N TRP A 152 -16.61 -7.99 -14.25
CA TRP A 152 -15.36 -8.62 -13.86
C TRP A 152 -14.96 -9.73 -14.83
N HIS A 153 -13.71 -9.70 -15.26
CA HIS A 153 -13.09 -10.70 -16.10
C HIS A 153 -11.78 -11.15 -15.49
N THR A 154 -11.45 -12.43 -15.67
CA THR A 154 -10.17 -12.97 -15.22
C THR A 154 -9.17 -12.94 -16.36
N PHE A 155 -8.03 -12.29 -16.16
CA PHE A 155 -6.87 -12.41 -17.03
C PHE A 155 -5.77 -13.20 -16.33
N ALA A 156 -5.33 -14.31 -16.92
CA ALA A 156 -4.39 -15.23 -16.30
C ALA A 156 -3.36 -15.77 -17.30
N ILE A 157 -2.11 -15.89 -16.85
CA ILE A 157 -1.00 -16.49 -17.59
C ILE A 157 -0.20 -17.46 -16.72
N ASN A 158 0.44 -18.44 -17.36
CA ASN A 158 1.38 -19.36 -16.73
C ASN A 158 2.60 -19.60 -17.64
N GLY A 159 3.58 -20.37 -17.18
CA GLY A 159 4.85 -20.60 -17.91
C GLY A 159 4.72 -21.20 -19.32
N SER A 160 3.55 -21.74 -19.65
CA SER A 160 3.23 -22.29 -20.97
C SER A 160 2.35 -21.39 -21.85
N SER A 161 1.87 -20.26 -21.31
CA SER A 161 1.08 -19.30 -22.08
C SER A 161 1.88 -18.77 -23.27
N THR A 162 1.24 -18.72 -24.44
CA THR A 162 1.82 -18.12 -25.65
C THR A 162 1.80 -16.60 -25.49
N PRO A 163 2.96 -15.92 -25.57
CA PRO A 163 3.02 -14.46 -25.55
C PRO A 163 2.55 -13.87 -26.89
N ASP A 164 1.99 -12.68 -26.86
CA ASP A 164 1.68 -11.90 -28.06
C ASP A 164 2.94 -11.33 -28.70
N ASN A 165 3.94 -11.00 -27.87
CA ASN A 165 5.23 -10.52 -28.32
C ASN A 165 6.37 -10.92 -27.37
N VAL A 166 7.56 -11.11 -27.93
CA VAL A 166 8.80 -11.39 -27.17
C VAL A 166 9.88 -10.40 -27.60
N GLN A 167 10.47 -9.68 -26.66
CA GLN A 167 11.59 -8.76 -26.91
C GLN A 167 12.87 -9.26 -26.27
N ALA A 168 13.98 -9.12 -27.02
CA ALA A 168 15.33 -9.49 -26.61
C ALA A 168 16.31 -8.33 -26.89
N PRO A 169 16.27 -7.24 -26.11
CA PRO A 169 17.00 -6.00 -26.41
C PRO A 169 18.53 -6.16 -26.48
N ASN A 170 19.08 -7.15 -25.77
CA ASN A 170 20.52 -7.43 -25.75
C ASN A 170 20.94 -8.54 -26.73
N GLY A 171 20.03 -8.98 -27.62
CA GLY A 171 20.26 -10.11 -28.52
C GLY A 171 20.24 -11.48 -27.81
N SER A 172 19.74 -11.53 -26.58
CA SER A 172 19.63 -12.74 -25.76
C SER A 172 18.72 -13.80 -26.43
N ALA A 173 19.07 -15.07 -26.28
CA ALA A 173 18.28 -16.18 -26.82
C ALA A 173 17.09 -16.50 -25.91
N CYS A 174 15.98 -15.79 -26.12
CA CYS A 174 14.74 -15.99 -25.38
C CYS A 174 13.98 -17.23 -25.86
N ALA A 175 13.46 -18.03 -24.93
CA ALA A 175 12.57 -19.15 -25.25
C ALA A 175 11.22 -18.64 -25.81
N ALA A 176 10.45 -19.54 -26.43
CA ALA A 176 9.14 -19.19 -26.98
C ALA A 176 8.11 -18.77 -25.91
N THR A 177 8.22 -19.31 -24.70
CA THR A 177 7.42 -18.92 -23.52
C THR A 177 8.35 -18.60 -22.36
N TYR A 178 7.88 -17.80 -21.39
CA TYR A 178 8.75 -17.43 -20.26
C TYR A 178 9.17 -18.62 -19.40
N GLY A 179 8.31 -19.64 -19.27
CA GLY A 179 8.62 -20.88 -18.53
C GLY A 179 9.65 -21.78 -19.21
N GLY A 180 10.01 -21.50 -20.47
CA GLY A 180 11.07 -22.21 -21.19
C GLY A 180 12.48 -21.65 -20.93
N ASN A 181 12.61 -20.53 -20.21
CA ASN A 181 13.91 -19.94 -19.92
C ASN A 181 14.56 -20.55 -18.67
N ALA A 182 15.89 -20.67 -18.69
CA ALA A 182 16.70 -21.02 -17.51
C ALA A 182 17.08 -19.79 -16.66
N GLY A 183 16.15 -18.83 -16.55
CA GLY A 183 16.33 -17.53 -15.87
C GLY A 183 15.27 -17.30 -14.79
N ASN A 184 15.38 -16.17 -14.09
CA ASN A 184 14.40 -15.76 -13.08
C ASN A 184 13.46 -14.68 -13.64
N VAL A 185 12.21 -14.69 -13.19
CA VAL A 185 11.33 -13.54 -13.36
C VAL A 185 11.84 -12.43 -12.46
N LEU A 186 12.26 -11.32 -13.04
CA LEU A 186 12.68 -10.12 -12.30
C LEU A 186 11.47 -9.46 -11.66
N PHE A 187 10.48 -9.12 -12.49
CA PHE A 187 9.22 -8.55 -12.07
C PHE A 187 8.18 -8.65 -13.18
N ILE A 188 6.94 -8.35 -12.81
CA ILE A 188 5.79 -8.32 -13.70
C ILE A 188 5.19 -6.93 -13.63
N ALA A 189 4.92 -6.33 -14.78
CA ALA A 189 4.13 -5.11 -14.86
C ALA A 189 2.70 -5.47 -15.25
N ILE A 190 1.73 -4.97 -14.50
CA ILE A 190 0.30 -5.03 -14.83
C ILE A 190 -0.09 -3.65 -15.33
N ASN A 191 -0.55 -3.57 -16.57
CA ASN A 191 -0.79 -2.31 -17.24
C ASN A 191 -2.28 -2.15 -17.57
N ALA A 192 -2.76 -0.91 -17.47
CA ALA A 192 -3.98 -0.46 -18.14
C ALA A 192 -3.72 0.81 -18.97
N GLY A 193 -4.17 0.80 -20.21
CA GLY A 193 -3.82 1.79 -21.24
C GLY A 193 -2.57 1.39 -22.04
N ASP A 194 -2.57 1.70 -23.33
CA ASP A 194 -1.41 1.65 -24.20
C ASP A 194 -0.54 2.92 -24.08
N THR A 195 0.39 3.13 -25.01
CA THR A 195 1.17 4.38 -25.09
C THR A 195 0.74 5.20 -26.31
N THR A 196 -0.57 5.27 -26.55
CA THR A 196 -1.19 6.07 -27.59
C THR A 196 -2.33 6.92 -27.01
N THR A 197 -2.89 7.83 -27.81
CA THR A 197 -3.98 8.70 -27.35
C THR A 197 -5.33 7.99 -27.25
N ILE A 198 -5.41 6.71 -27.63
CA ILE A 198 -6.67 5.97 -27.74
C ILE A 198 -7.22 5.61 -26.34
N ASP A 199 -6.36 5.56 -25.32
CA ASP A 199 -6.74 5.34 -23.92
C ASP A 199 -7.50 6.49 -23.27
N SER A 200 -7.64 7.64 -23.95
CA SER A 200 -8.22 8.84 -23.36
C SER A 200 -9.63 8.57 -22.81
N GLY A 201 -9.78 8.73 -21.49
CA GLY A 201 -11.04 8.48 -20.78
C GLY A 201 -11.23 7.04 -20.31
N LEU A 202 -10.28 6.13 -20.57
CA LEU A 202 -10.31 4.77 -20.03
C LEU A 202 -10.35 4.81 -18.51
N THR A 203 -11.26 4.04 -17.94
CA THR A 203 -11.36 3.80 -16.50
C THR A 203 -11.54 2.30 -16.28
N GLY A 204 -11.18 1.84 -15.10
CA GLY A 204 -11.34 0.44 -14.76
C GLY A 204 -10.93 0.15 -13.34
N ALA A 205 -10.89 -1.12 -13.01
CA ALA A 205 -10.48 -1.60 -11.72
C ALA A 205 -9.69 -2.90 -11.83
N PHE A 206 -8.81 -3.14 -10.87
CA PHE A 206 -8.15 -4.40 -10.63
C PHE A 206 -8.48 -4.91 -9.23
N ASP A 207 -8.66 -6.22 -9.12
CA ASP A 207 -8.91 -6.91 -7.88
C ASP A 207 -8.38 -8.36 -7.93
N ASP A 208 -8.33 -9.04 -6.78
CA ASP A 208 -8.05 -10.48 -6.68
C ASP A 208 -6.81 -10.93 -7.46
N VAL A 209 -5.67 -10.26 -7.25
CA VAL A 209 -4.42 -10.66 -7.92
C VAL A 209 -3.89 -11.93 -7.26
N GLN A 210 -3.75 -12.99 -8.06
CA GLN A 210 -3.17 -14.24 -7.60
C GLN A 210 -1.81 -14.47 -8.24
N ILE A 211 -0.81 -14.75 -7.41
CA ILE A 211 0.54 -15.12 -7.84
C ILE A 211 0.75 -16.58 -7.48
N GLN A 212 0.91 -17.40 -8.52
CA GLN A 212 1.14 -18.82 -8.38
C GLN A 212 2.64 -19.07 -8.32
N THR A 213 3.06 -19.81 -7.30
CA THR A 213 4.44 -20.25 -7.13
C THR A 213 4.51 -21.75 -6.86
N ALA A 214 5.71 -22.34 -6.88
CA ALA A 214 5.87 -23.74 -6.52
C ALA A 214 5.41 -24.08 -5.09
N SER A 215 5.42 -23.08 -4.18
CA SER A 215 4.99 -23.22 -2.77
C SER A 215 3.51 -22.95 -2.54
N GLY A 216 2.77 -22.54 -3.57
CA GLY A 216 1.33 -22.29 -3.51
C GLY A 216 0.93 -20.96 -4.14
N THR A 217 -0.32 -20.58 -3.92
CA THR A 217 -0.91 -19.32 -4.42
C THR A 217 -0.89 -18.27 -3.32
N ILE A 218 -0.44 -17.07 -3.68
CA ILE A 218 -0.65 -15.86 -2.90
C ILE A 218 -1.77 -15.06 -3.55
N THR A 219 -2.76 -14.64 -2.79
CA THR A 219 -3.85 -13.79 -3.26
C THR A 219 -3.75 -12.41 -2.60
N TYR A 220 -3.89 -11.36 -3.40
CA TYR A 220 -3.99 -9.97 -2.98
C TYR A 220 -5.38 -9.44 -3.33
N ASP A 221 -6.10 -9.01 -2.31
CA ASP A 221 -7.43 -8.44 -2.37
C ASP A 221 -7.32 -6.93 -2.15
N PHE A 222 -7.75 -6.12 -3.11
CA PHE A 222 -7.57 -4.66 -3.04
C PHE A 222 -8.79 -4.02 -2.38
N GLU A 223 -8.59 -3.37 -1.25
CA GLU A 223 -9.69 -2.83 -0.45
C GLU A 223 -9.49 -1.34 -0.17
N LEU A 224 -10.60 -0.58 -0.21
CA LEU A 224 -10.60 0.69 0.50
C LEU A 224 -10.41 0.35 1.97
N LEU A 225 -9.37 0.92 2.60
CA LEU A 225 -9.01 0.79 4.01
C LEU A 225 -9.90 -0.19 4.79
N ASP A 226 -9.37 -1.39 5.04
CA ASP A 226 -10.00 -2.41 5.87
C ASP A 226 -10.45 -1.82 7.22
N THR A 227 -11.70 -1.37 7.26
CA THR A 227 -12.42 -1.07 8.51
C THR A 227 -13.02 -2.35 9.09
N THR A 228 -12.84 -3.50 8.43
CA THR A 228 -13.22 -4.84 8.89
C THR A 228 -12.14 -5.55 9.72
N GLY A 229 -11.07 -4.84 10.10
CA GLY A 229 -10.17 -5.18 11.22
C GLY A 229 -10.06 -4.09 12.29
N ILE A 230 -10.51 -2.87 11.97
CA ILE A 230 -10.81 -1.86 12.97
C ILE A 230 -12.15 -2.29 13.55
N VAL A 231 -12.24 -2.63 14.83
CA VAL A 231 -13.54 -2.51 15.47
C VAL A 231 -13.87 -1.03 15.27
N SER A 232 -14.79 -0.70 14.36
CA SER A 232 -15.56 0.53 14.43
C SER A 232 -16.27 0.43 15.76
N VAL A 233 -15.53 0.76 16.82
CA VAL A 233 -16.15 1.17 18.05
C VAL A 233 -16.76 2.48 17.59
N GLY A 234 -18.06 2.46 17.31
CA GLY A 234 -18.80 3.69 17.12
C GLY A 234 -18.59 4.47 18.39
N ILE A 235 -17.57 5.33 18.40
CA ILE A 235 -17.22 6.16 19.53
C ILE A 235 -18.34 7.18 19.58
N PRO A 236 -19.23 7.15 20.58
CA PRO A 236 -20.19 8.23 20.73
C PRO A 236 -19.39 9.52 20.79
N ASN A 237 -19.76 10.51 19.98
CA ASN A 237 -19.12 11.82 20.02
C ASN A 237 -20.11 12.80 20.62
N LEU A 238 -20.03 12.97 21.93
CA LEU A 238 -20.84 13.94 22.67
C LEU A 238 -20.19 15.33 22.71
N GLY A 239 -18.95 15.46 22.24
CA GLY A 239 -18.20 16.70 22.22
C GLY A 239 -16.69 16.51 22.35
N LEU A 240 -15.96 17.61 22.38
CA LEU A 240 -14.51 17.65 22.55
C LEU A 240 -14.12 18.39 23.82
N ILE A 241 -13.09 17.89 24.49
CA ILE A 241 -12.39 18.61 25.56
C ILE A 241 -10.92 18.74 25.24
N LEU A 242 -10.30 19.79 25.75
CA LEU A 242 -8.86 19.96 25.83
C LEU A 242 -8.44 19.82 27.28
N ILE A 243 -7.47 18.95 27.53
CA ILE A 243 -6.85 18.77 28.86
C ILE A 243 -5.49 19.44 28.81
N ASN A 244 -5.31 20.51 29.59
CA ASN A 244 -4.06 21.25 29.68
C ASN A 244 -3.39 21.00 31.03
N SER A 245 -2.23 20.34 31.02
CA SER A 245 -1.46 20.13 32.25
C SER A 245 0.04 20.03 31.98
N SER A 246 0.80 20.88 32.65
CA SER A 246 2.27 20.82 32.67
C SER A 246 2.83 19.63 33.46
N ASN A 247 1.99 18.96 34.26
CA ASN A 247 2.32 17.72 34.95
C ASN A 247 1.26 16.67 34.57
N PRO A 248 1.62 15.65 33.78
CA PRO A 248 0.65 14.64 33.34
C PRO A 248 -0.02 13.97 34.55
N VAL A 249 -1.35 13.85 34.50
CA VAL A 249 -2.12 13.12 35.53
C VAL A 249 -2.62 11.78 35.03
N PRO A 250 -2.72 10.79 35.90
CA PRO A 250 -3.27 9.50 35.50
C PRO A 250 -4.73 9.63 35.02
N ALA A 251 -5.05 8.98 33.91
CA ALA A 251 -6.42 8.67 33.53
C ALA A 251 -7.04 7.70 34.56
N LEU A 252 -8.35 7.76 34.78
CA LEU A 252 -9.06 6.86 35.70
C LEU A 252 -9.91 5.84 34.93
N ILE A 253 -10.06 4.63 35.47
CA ILE A 253 -10.90 3.56 34.84
C ILE A 253 -12.41 3.76 35.04
N ALA A 254 -12.80 4.60 36.01
CA ALA A 254 -14.17 4.98 36.36
C ALA A 254 -14.12 6.22 37.29
N PRO A 255 -15.23 6.93 37.52
CA PRO A 255 -15.28 8.04 38.45
C PRO A 255 -14.74 7.65 39.84
N ASN A 256 -13.79 8.42 40.35
CA ASN A 256 -13.14 8.16 41.65
C ASN A 256 -12.47 6.78 41.78
N ALA A 257 -12.12 6.12 40.67
CA ALA A 257 -11.54 4.78 40.68
C ALA A 257 -10.01 4.77 40.59
N GLN A 258 -9.44 3.58 40.39
CA GLN A 258 -8.01 3.39 40.20
C GLN A 258 -7.53 4.00 38.87
N GLN A 259 -6.22 4.24 38.80
CA GLN A 259 -5.57 4.72 37.60
C GLN A 259 -5.69 3.68 36.48
N ALA A 260 -5.96 4.15 35.27
CA ALA A 260 -5.88 3.34 34.06
C ALA A 260 -4.41 3.00 33.78
N ILE A 261 -4.15 1.76 33.39
CA ILE A 261 -2.82 1.27 33.06
C ILE A 261 -2.78 0.73 31.62
N ASP A 262 -1.62 0.84 30.97
CA ASP A 262 -1.38 0.28 29.65
C ASP A 262 -1.23 -1.25 29.69
N SER A 263 -1.05 -1.88 28.52
CA SER A 263 -0.90 -3.34 28.39
C SER A 263 0.38 -3.91 29.03
N ILE A 264 1.30 -3.05 29.47
CA ILE A 264 2.59 -3.39 30.09
C ILE A 264 2.57 -3.02 31.59
N GLY A 265 1.50 -2.39 32.09
CA GLY A 265 1.26 -2.06 33.49
C GLY A 265 1.65 -0.63 33.90
N ASN A 266 1.98 0.26 32.97
CA ASN A 266 2.30 1.65 33.29
C ASN A 266 1.03 2.51 33.38
N PRO A 267 0.94 3.49 34.30
CA PRO A 267 -0.18 4.44 34.32
C PRO A 267 -0.31 5.19 32.99
N ILE A 268 -1.53 5.26 32.47
CA ILE A 268 -1.86 6.12 31.33
C ILE A 268 -2.01 7.54 31.84
N THR A 269 -1.29 8.51 31.28
CA THR A 269 -1.30 9.91 31.74
C THR A 269 -1.95 10.86 30.73
N LEU A 270 -2.52 11.95 31.23
CA LEU A 270 -3.26 12.99 30.53
C LEU A 270 -2.68 14.38 30.89
N PRO A 271 -2.42 15.25 29.90
CA PRO A 271 -2.28 14.89 28.48
C PRO A 271 -1.20 13.80 28.30
N ALA A 272 -1.33 13.00 27.24
CA ALA A 272 -0.27 12.06 26.84
C ALA A 272 0.96 12.84 26.36
N ASP A 273 0.74 14.07 25.86
CA ASP A 273 1.73 15.10 25.55
C ASP A 273 2.87 14.60 24.66
N ALA A 274 2.51 13.81 23.64
CA ALA A 274 3.46 13.18 22.72
C ALA A 274 4.29 14.20 21.93
N ASP A 275 3.76 15.41 21.74
CA ASP A 275 4.40 16.53 21.04
C ASP A 275 4.96 17.61 21.99
N SER A 276 4.88 17.40 23.32
CA SER A 276 5.43 18.29 24.36
C SER A 276 4.84 19.71 24.36
N ASN A 277 3.61 19.88 23.88
CA ASN A 277 2.90 21.16 23.87
C ASN A 277 2.17 21.46 25.21
N GLY A 278 2.06 20.46 26.10
CA GLY A 278 1.42 20.55 27.42
C GLY A 278 -0.11 20.38 27.42
N PHE A 279 -0.73 20.02 26.30
CA PHE A 279 -2.17 19.80 26.18
C PHE A 279 -2.55 18.82 25.07
N ASP A 280 -3.62 18.05 25.28
CA ASP A 280 -4.20 17.17 24.26
C ASP A 280 -5.70 17.36 24.17
N THR A 281 -6.26 17.06 22.99
CA THR A 281 -7.72 17.08 22.76
C THR A 281 -8.28 15.67 22.77
N TYR A 282 -9.42 15.47 23.43
CA TYR A 282 -10.09 14.18 23.59
C TYR A 282 -11.56 14.26 23.20
N VAL A 283 -12.09 13.16 22.66
CA VAL A 283 -13.52 12.98 22.38
C VAL A 283 -14.23 12.52 23.63
N ILE A 284 -15.32 13.21 24.01
CA ILE A 284 -16.24 12.77 25.06
C ILE A 284 -17.16 11.69 24.49
N THR A 285 -17.21 10.56 25.17
CA THR A 285 -17.95 9.36 24.74
C THR A 285 -19.20 9.08 25.56
N GLY A 286 -19.40 9.82 26.64
CA GLY A 286 -20.42 9.58 27.64
C GLY A 286 -20.17 10.46 28.85
N CYS A 287 -21.23 10.79 29.59
CA CYS A 287 -21.14 11.54 30.83
C CYS A 287 -21.97 10.85 31.91
N GLU A 288 -21.50 10.91 33.14
CA GLU A 288 -22.21 10.39 34.28
C GLU A 288 -22.01 11.29 35.51
N GLU A 289 -23.05 11.40 36.34
CA GLU A 289 -22.94 12.06 37.64
C GLU A 289 -22.53 11.04 38.70
N SER A 290 -21.47 11.34 39.44
CA SER A 290 -21.02 10.53 40.57
C SER A 290 -20.53 11.44 41.68
N ASN A 291 -21.06 11.25 42.89
CA ASN A 291 -20.74 12.08 44.07
C ASN A 291 -20.93 13.59 43.84
N ASN A 292 -22.03 14.01 43.19
CA ASN A 292 -22.35 15.41 42.87
C ASN A 292 -21.36 16.08 41.89
N THR A 293 -20.58 15.28 41.17
CA THR A 293 -19.64 15.74 40.15
C THR A 293 -19.99 15.10 38.81
N ILE A 294 -19.94 15.87 37.72
CA ILE A 294 -20.12 15.34 36.37
C ILE A 294 -18.77 14.86 35.84
N TRP A 295 -18.72 13.59 35.49
CA TRP A 295 -17.56 12.94 34.90
C TRP A 295 -17.80 12.69 33.42
N ALA A 296 -16.80 12.96 32.60
CA ALA A 296 -16.78 12.60 31.19
C ALA A 296 -15.95 11.33 31.00
N SER A 297 -16.52 10.35 30.31
CA SER A 297 -15.74 9.30 29.65
C SER A 297 -15.10 9.88 28.40
N ILE A 298 -13.80 9.64 28.22
CA ILE A 298 -13.00 10.10 27.09
C ILE A 298 -12.35 8.93 26.36
N TRP A 299 -12.24 9.04 25.04
CA TRP A 299 -11.55 8.04 24.23
C TRP A 299 -10.04 8.28 24.24
N LEU A 300 -9.26 7.25 24.57
CA LEU A 300 -7.79 7.29 24.68
C LEU A 300 -7.08 6.60 23.51
N GLY A 301 -7.82 6.13 22.50
CA GLY A 301 -7.29 5.39 21.36
C GLY A 301 -7.59 3.88 21.41
N GLY A 302 -7.91 3.29 20.25
CA GLY A 302 -8.29 1.88 20.15
C GLY A 302 -9.56 1.57 20.97
N VAL A 303 -9.48 0.59 21.87
CA VAL A 303 -10.56 0.21 22.81
C VAL A 303 -10.43 0.86 24.19
N ASN A 304 -9.48 1.78 24.37
CA ASN A 304 -9.18 2.35 25.68
C ASN A 304 -10.01 3.61 25.96
N TYR A 305 -10.52 3.70 27.18
CA TYR A 305 -11.30 4.83 27.69
C TYR A 305 -10.76 5.26 29.04
N GLY A 306 -10.92 6.54 29.35
CA GLY A 306 -10.62 7.12 30.66
C GLY A 306 -11.77 7.98 31.16
N PHE A 307 -11.76 8.30 32.45
CA PHE A 307 -12.72 9.21 33.07
C PHE A 307 -12.02 10.45 33.62
N VAL A 308 -12.63 11.62 33.40
CA VAL A 308 -12.16 12.91 33.89
C VAL A 308 -13.30 13.71 34.50
N ASP A 309 -13.02 14.44 35.57
CA ASP A 309 -13.96 15.36 36.21
C ASP A 309 -14.09 16.62 35.34
N LEU A 310 -15.28 16.89 34.81
CA LEU A 310 -15.51 18.05 33.94
C LEU A 310 -15.36 19.40 34.67
N ASN A 311 -15.37 19.41 36.00
CA ASN A 311 -15.09 20.61 36.80
C ASN A 311 -13.60 20.82 37.08
N ASP A 312 -12.73 19.92 36.62
CA ASP A 312 -11.29 20.10 36.79
C ASP A 312 -10.82 21.35 36.03
N SER A 313 -10.14 22.24 36.74
CA SER A 313 -9.58 23.50 36.21
C SER A 313 -8.69 23.36 34.97
N ARG A 314 -8.21 22.16 34.68
CA ARG A 314 -7.35 21.84 33.53
C ARG A 314 -8.13 21.52 32.27
N ILE A 315 -9.43 21.31 32.39
CA ILE A 315 -10.30 20.92 31.28
C ILE A 315 -10.92 22.17 30.68
N THR A 316 -10.78 22.30 29.36
CA THR A 316 -11.52 23.25 28.55
C THR A 316 -12.49 22.49 27.67
N ILE A 317 -13.78 22.76 27.80
CA ILE A 317 -14.79 22.24 26.89
C ILE A 317 -14.70 23.02 25.57
N LEU A 318 -14.50 22.32 24.45
CA LEU A 318 -14.31 22.95 23.14
C LEU A 318 -15.60 23.02 22.30
N THR A 319 -16.62 22.27 22.68
CA THR A 319 -17.90 22.17 21.94
C THR A 319 -19.08 22.26 22.88
N GLU A 320 -20.25 22.64 22.37
CA GLU A 320 -21.49 22.49 23.14
C GLU A 320 -21.70 21.02 23.51
N LEU A 321 -21.98 20.76 24.80
CA LEU A 321 -22.20 19.42 25.31
C LEU A 321 -23.71 19.15 25.46
N PRO A 322 -24.16 17.90 25.31
CA PRO A 322 -25.54 17.54 25.58
C PRO A 322 -25.89 17.76 27.05
N THR A 323 -27.18 17.94 27.33
CA THR A 323 -27.69 18.30 28.66
C THR A 323 -27.28 17.32 29.77
N ILE A 324 -26.98 16.06 29.43
CA ILE A 324 -26.49 15.05 30.38
C ILE A 324 -25.06 15.31 30.87
N CYS A 325 -24.31 16.14 30.17
CA CYS A 325 -22.91 16.48 30.43
C CYS A 325 -22.75 17.87 31.05
N VAL A 326 -23.86 18.57 31.32
CA VAL A 326 -23.89 19.90 31.92
C VAL A 326 -24.89 19.88 33.08
N ASN A 327 -24.47 20.39 34.23
CA ASN A 327 -25.38 20.71 35.33
C ASN A 327 -26.12 22.02 35.05
#